data_AF-Q6BQ04-F1
#
_entry.id   AF-Q6BQ04-F1
#
_cell.length_a   1.000
_cell.length_b   1.000
_cell.length_c   1.000
_cell.angle_alpha   90.00
_cell.angle_beta   90.00
_cell.angle_gamma   90.00
#
_symmetry.space_group_name_H-M   'P 1'
#
loop_
_entity.id
_entity.type
_entity.pdbx_description
1 polymer ?
#
loop_
_entity_poly.entity_id
_entity_poly.type
_entity_poly.pdbx_seq_one_letter_code
_entity_poly.pdbx_strand_id
1 'polypeptide(L)'
;MSGPDYQLNYINGEEFPYPVTINREDFQQELNCDNFQVDEFLYQNHRFTSIDSLIKDLTHLLDNLNNELLDLVNNDYTDFIKLGKSINGGLQLMHNIQIDLQNFNSNLSSVRKHFQTSNDLVVNSLEKKQELIELKTKIKLCLLLNDHVNNFENILNLDDLNTENVKLVTKLKTLTALYLSLSKLFALITSNERDNSVAFVNKNLKVKIMSLKFEFKGYLDEMLTSFKSKRISNQNVILELLNIYKITGHERDFIAIMNAKSSSI
;
A
#
# COMPACT_ATOMS: atom_id res chain seq x y z
N MET A 1 -105.56 -19.89 -42.76
CA MET A 1 -106.38 -18.81 -43.36
C MET A 1 -105.43 -17.71 -43.80
N SER A 2 -105.55 -17.27 -45.05
CA SER A 2 -104.74 -16.21 -45.64
C SER A 2 -105.07 -14.82 -45.08
N GLY A 3 -104.02 -14.00 -44.94
CA GLY A 3 -104.02 -12.53 -45.11
C GLY A 3 -104.19 -11.67 -43.84
N PRO A 4 -103.63 -10.44 -43.82
CA PRO A 4 -103.22 -9.66 -44.99
C PRO A 4 -101.71 -9.35 -45.09
N ASP A 5 -101.28 -9.20 -46.34
CA ASP A 5 -99.98 -8.66 -46.77
C ASP A 5 -99.81 -7.21 -46.33
N TYR A 6 -98.76 -6.93 -45.56
CA TYR A 6 -98.25 -5.57 -45.41
C TYR A 6 -97.31 -5.31 -46.59
N GLN A 7 -97.80 -4.56 -47.56
CA GLN A 7 -97.01 -4.04 -48.68
C GLN A 7 -95.85 -3.22 -48.14
N LEU A 8 -94.63 -3.72 -48.34
CA LEU A 8 -93.42 -2.90 -48.26
C LEU A 8 -93.57 -1.78 -49.29
N ASN A 9 -93.67 -0.54 -48.81
CA ASN A 9 -93.68 0.65 -49.65
C ASN A 9 -92.29 0.81 -50.27
N TYR A 10 -92.13 0.28 -51.49
CA TYR A 10 -90.95 0.47 -52.31
C TYR A 10 -90.98 1.86 -52.95
N ILE A 11 -89.97 2.69 -52.64
CA ILE A 11 -89.54 3.76 -53.53
C ILE A 11 -88.09 3.43 -53.88
N ASN A 12 -87.84 3.07 -55.15
CA ASN A 12 -86.52 2.80 -55.73
C ASN A 12 -85.71 1.63 -55.11
N GLY A 13 -86.36 0.54 -54.70
CA GLY A 13 -85.68 -0.75 -54.49
C GLY A 13 -84.71 -0.87 -53.30
N GLU A 14 -84.64 0.12 -52.41
CA GLU A 14 -83.84 0.05 -51.17
C GLU A 14 -84.75 -0.14 -49.93
N GLU A 15 -84.33 -1.04 -49.04
CA GLU A 15 -84.99 -1.33 -47.76
C GLU A 15 -84.88 -0.12 -46.82
N PHE A 16 -85.99 0.32 -46.21
CA PHE A 16 -86.01 1.52 -45.36
C PHE A 16 -85.14 1.28 -44.12
N PRO A 17 -83.98 1.95 -43.97
CA PRO A 17 -83.07 1.67 -42.88
C PRO A 17 -83.58 2.29 -41.58
N TYR A 18 -83.34 1.63 -40.45
CA TYR A 18 -83.61 2.20 -39.13
C TYR A 18 -82.80 3.49 -38.93
N PRO A 19 -83.34 4.49 -38.22
CA PRO A 19 -82.64 5.75 -37.97
C PRO A 19 -81.32 5.48 -37.24
N VAL A 20 -80.23 5.96 -37.82
CA VAL A 20 -78.86 5.81 -37.31
C VAL A 20 -78.52 7.04 -36.47
N THR A 21 -78.10 6.81 -35.22
CA THR A 21 -77.62 7.85 -34.28
C THR A 21 -76.29 8.41 -34.76
N ILE A 22 -76.08 9.72 -34.63
CA ILE A 22 -74.79 10.34 -34.98
C ILE A 22 -73.72 9.92 -33.98
N ASN A 23 -72.61 9.38 -34.49
CA ASN A 23 -71.45 9.00 -33.71
C ASN A 23 -70.22 9.81 -34.10
N ARG A 24 -69.22 9.85 -33.21
CA ARG A 24 -67.94 10.55 -33.45
C ARG A 24 -67.20 10.01 -34.69
N GLU A 25 -67.36 8.73 -34.98
CA GLU A 25 -66.74 8.06 -36.12
C GLU A 25 -67.23 8.61 -37.47
N ASP A 26 -68.47 9.09 -37.53
CA ASP A 26 -69.05 9.68 -38.74
C ASP A 26 -68.29 10.95 -39.15
N PHE A 27 -67.78 11.70 -38.17
CA PHE A 27 -66.98 12.91 -38.41
C PHE A 27 -65.50 12.65 -38.67
N GLN A 28 -64.98 11.43 -38.46
CA GLN A 28 -63.55 11.13 -38.66
C GLN A 28 -63.10 11.27 -40.10
N GLN A 29 -63.99 10.99 -41.06
CA GLN A 29 -63.70 11.12 -42.49
C GLN A 29 -63.70 12.59 -42.93
N GLU A 30 -64.49 13.43 -42.25
CA GLU A 30 -64.66 14.86 -42.55
C GLU A 30 -63.67 15.76 -41.78
N LEU A 31 -63.08 15.27 -40.68
CA LEU A 31 -62.15 15.99 -39.80
C LEU A 31 -60.87 16.49 -40.50
N ASN A 32 -60.52 15.93 -41.67
CA ASN A 32 -59.34 16.31 -42.46
C ASN A 32 -59.69 17.13 -43.71
N CYS A 33 -60.96 17.54 -43.89
CA CYS A 33 -61.42 18.25 -45.07
C CYS A 33 -61.58 19.75 -44.76
N ASP A 34 -60.84 20.61 -45.48
CA ASP A 34 -60.86 22.07 -45.25
C ASP A 34 -62.22 22.73 -45.59
N ASN A 35 -63.07 22.04 -46.36
CA ASN A 35 -64.39 22.51 -46.78
C ASN A 35 -65.48 21.50 -46.37
N PHE A 36 -65.79 21.42 -45.08
CA PHE A 36 -66.89 20.61 -44.57
C PHE A 36 -68.24 21.10 -45.11
N GLN A 37 -68.95 20.25 -45.87
CA GLN A 37 -70.30 20.55 -46.37
C GLN A 37 -71.35 19.77 -45.57
N VAL A 38 -72.06 20.49 -44.69
CA VAL A 38 -73.08 19.93 -43.78
C VAL A 38 -74.17 19.19 -44.54
N ASP A 39 -74.63 19.75 -45.66
CA ASP A 39 -75.75 19.19 -46.43
C ASP A 39 -75.38 17.84 -47.07
N GLU A 40 -74.15 17.71 -47.57
CA GLU A 40 -73.64 16.47 -48.17
C GLU A 40 -73.39 15.40 -47.11
N PHE A 41 -72.81 15.80 -45.95
CA PHE A 41 -72.61 14.92 -44.81
C PHE A 41 -73.92 14.33 -44.26
N LEU A 42 -74.94 15.16 -44.06
CA LEU A 42 -76.25 14.72 -43.56
C LEU A 42 -76.98 13.86 -44.59
N TYR A 43 -76.82 14.15 -45.89
CA TYR A 43 -77.41 13.37 -46.97
C TYR A 43 -76.80 11.98 -47.13
N GLN A 44 -75.49 11.83 -46.91
CA GLN A 44 -74.81 10.53 -47.04
C GLN A 44 -75.03 9.64 -45.80
N ASN A 45 -74.98 10.21 -44.60
CA ASN A 45 -74.90 9.40 -43.37
C ASN A 45 -76.20 9.36 -42.56
N HIS A 46 -77.07 10.39 -42.65
CA HIS A 46 -78.24 10.52 -41.76
C HIS A 46 -79.54 10.97 -42.46
N ARG A 47 -79.68 10.69 -43.77
CA ARG A 47 -80.82 11.10 -44.62
C ARG A 47 -82.21 10.75 -44.08
N PHE A 48 -82.31 9.66 -43.31
CA PHE A 48 -83.58 9.11 -42.81
C PHE A 48 -83.81 9.35 -41.30
N THR A 49 -82.93 10.13 -40.65
CA THR A 49 -83.04 10.44 -39.22
C THR A 49 -83.90 11.70 -39.00
N SER A 50 -84.70 11.72 -37.93
CA SER A 50 -85.50 12.90 -37.59
C SER A 50 -84.61 14.05 -37.10
N ILE A 51 -84.98 15.29 -37.44
CA ILE A 51 -84.20 16.47 -37.07
C ILE A 51 -84.08 16.64 -35.55
N ASP A 52 -85.12 16.30 -34.79
CA ASP A 52 -85.10 16.36 -33.33
C ASP A 52 -84.11 15.37 -32.71
N SER A 53 -83.99 14.17 -33.31
CA SER A 53 -82.98 13.18 -32.89
C SER A 53 -81.57 13.65 -33.26
N LEU A 54 -81.40 14.21 -34.46
CA LEU A 54 -80.12 14.75 -34.94
C LEU A 54 -79.61 15.87 -34.03
N ILE A 55 -80.48 16.82 -33.66
CA ILE A 55 -80.13 17.94 -32.77
C ILE A 55 -79.74 17.41 -31.39
N LYS A 56 -80.50 16.45 -30.85
CA LYS A 56 -80.22 15.85 -29.55
C LYS A 56 -78.88 15.11 -29.53
N ASP A 57 -78.62 14.30 -30.55
CA ASP A 57 -77.40 13.51 -30.68
C ASP A 57 -76.18 14.43 -30.87
N LEU A 58 -76.29 15.47 -31.69
CA LEU A 58 -75.22 16.44 -31.91
C LEU A 58 -74.93 17.28 -30.65
N THR A 59 -75.97 17.68 -29.92
CA THR A 59 -75.80 18.41 -28.63
C THR A 59 -75.10 17.53 -27.60
N HIS A 60 -75.53 16.27 -27.48
CA HIS A 60 -74.89 15.31 -26.59
C HIS A 60 -73.42 15.03 -26.99
N LEU A 61 -73.13 14.93 -28.28
CA LEU A 61 -71.76 14.77 -28.78
C LEU A 61 -70.90 16.00 -28.46
N LEU A 62 -71.43 17.21 -28.64
CA LEU A 62 -70.74 18.46 -28.30
C LEU A 62 -70.41 18.54 -26.81
N ASP A 63 -71.37 18.22 -25.94
CA ASP A 63 -71.18 18.24 -24.49
C ASP A 63 -70.13 17.20 -24.06
N ASN A 64 -70.16 16.01 -24.66
CA ASN A 64 -69.14 14.98 -24.40
C ASN A 64 -67.75 15.42 -24.86
N LEU A 65 -67.62 16.01 -26.05
CA LEU A 65 -66.34 16.52 -26.54
C LEU A 65 -65.80 17.67 -25.67
N ASN A 66 -66.68 18.55 -25.19
CA ASN A 66 -66.28 19.63 -24.30
C ASN A 66 -65.79 19.09 -22.94
N ASN A 67 -66.48 18.09 -22.38
CA ASN A 67 -66.04 17.41 -21.15
C ASN A 67 -64.71 16.67 -21.37
N GLU A 68 -64.55 15.94 -22.47
CA GLU A 68 -63.28 15.27 -22.80
C GLU A 68 -62.14 16.26 -22.98
N LEU A 69 -62.38 17.42 -23.61
CA LEU A 69 -61.38 18.48 -23.75
C LEU A 69 -60.99 19.04 -22.38
N LEU A 70 -61.96 19.31 -21.51
CA LEU A 70 -61.70 19.78 -20.15
C LEU A 70 -60.91 18.73 -19.36
N ASP A 71 -61.25 17.46 -19.48
CA ASP A 71 -60.53 16.36 -18.83
C ASP A 71 -59.11 16.22 -19.38
N LEU A 72 -58.92 16.32 -20.69
CA LEU A 72 -57.60 16.28 -21.32
C LEU A 72 -56.72 17.45 -20.84
N VAL A 73 -57.24 18.67 -20.88
CA VAL A 73 -56.52 19.87 -20.44
C VAL A 73 -56.20 19.79 -18.94
N ASN A 74 -57.14 19.33 -18.12
CA ASN A 74 -56.92 19.19 -16.68
C ASN A 74 -55.89 18.11 -16.35
N ASN A 75 -55.93 16.97 -17.05
CA ASN A 75 -54.96 15.89 -16.87
C ASN A 75 -53.57 16.33 -17.33
N ASP A 76 -53.45 16.91 -18.53
CA ASP A 76 -52.18 17.39 -19.07
C ASP A 76 -51.59 18.52 -18.22
N TYR A 77 -52.42 19.45 -17.73
CA TYR A 77 -51.98 20.49 -16.81
C TYR A 77 -51.49 19.90 -15.48
N THR A 78 -52.22 18.94 -14.93
CA THR A 78 -51.83 18.27 -13.68
C THR A 78 -50.52 17.53 -13.84
N ASP A 79 -50.32 16.85 -14.97
CA ASP A 79 -49.10 16.11 -15.25
C ASP A 79 -47.91 17.03 -15.54
N PHE A 80 -48.15 18.16 -16.22
CA PHE A 80 -47.13 19.21 -16.38
C PHE A 80 -46.69 19.78 -15.02
N ILE A 81 -47.63 20.07 -14.12
CA ILE A 81 -47.32 20.55 -12.77
C ILE A 81 -46.58 19.49 -11.95
N LYS A 82 -46.98 18.21 -12.03
CA LYS A 82 -46.25 17.11 -11.38
C LYS A 82 -44.81 17.01 -11.91
N LEU A 83 -44.62 17.12 -13.22
CA LEU A 83 -43.30 17.07 -13.85
C LEU A 83 -42.44 18.25 -13.42
N GLY A 84 -42.97 19.48 -13.44
CA GLY A 84 -42.27 20.67 -12.96
C GLY A 84 -41.84 20.56 -11.49
N LYS A 85 -42.72 20.03 -10.62
CA LYS A 85 -42.39 19.74 -9.21
C LYS A 85 -41.31 18.66 -9.08
N SER A 86 -41.38 17.60 -9.87
CA SER A 86 -40.39 16.51 -9.87
C SER A 86 -39.01 16.99 -10.33
N ILE A 87 -38.95 17.78 -11.40
CA ILE A 87 -37.70 18.36 -11.91
C ILE A 87 -37.07 19.30 -10.88
N ASN A 88 -37.86 20.18 -10.25
CA ASN A 88 -37.35 21.09 -9.23
C ASN A 88 -36.81 20.32 -7.99
N GLY A 89 -37.51 19.27 -7.54
CA GLY A 89 -37.03 18.41 -6.46
C GLY A 89 -35.79 17.60 -6.86
N GLY A 90 -35.71 17.15 -8.11
CA GLY A 90 -34.57 16.41 -8.67
C GLY A 90 -33.30 17.25 -8.75
N LEU A 91 -33.41 18.53 -9.08
CA LEU A 91 -32.28 19.47 -9.08
C LEU A 91 -31.70 19.66 -7.67
N GLN A 92 -32.55 19.81 -6.66
CA GLN A 92 -32.10 19.91 -5.27
C GLN A 92 -31.42 18.62 -4.80
N LEU A 93 -31.99 17.46 -5.14
CA LEU A 93 -31.39 16.16 -4.81
C LEU A 93 -30.02 15.98 -5.49
N MET A 94 -29.90 16.35 -6.76
CA MET A 94 -28.64 16.30 -7.50
C MET A 94 -27.59 17.21 -6.85
N HIS A 95 -27.97 18.44 -6.47
CA HIS A 95 -27.08 19.36 -5.79
C HIS A 95 -26.60 18.82 -4.44
N ASN A 96 -27.51 18.23 -3.65
CA ASN A 96 -27.16 17.62 -2.37
C ASN A 96 -26.18 16.45 -2.55
N ILE A 97 -26.44 15.56 -3.52
CA ILE A 97 -25.53 14.44 -3.84
C ILE A 97 -24.16 14.97 -4.30
N GLN A 98 -24.13 16.04 -5.09
CA GLN A 98 -22.87 16.65 -5.51
C GLN A 98 -22.06 17.18 -4.31
N ILE A 99 -22.72 17.87 -3.37
CA ILE A 99 -22.09 18.35 -2.13
C ILE A 99 -21.58 17.16 -1.31
N ASP A 100 -22.38 16.11 -1.13
CA ASP A 100 -22.00 14.92 -0.37
C ASP A 100 -20.80 14.22 -0.99
N LEU A 101 -20.75 14.10 -2.33
CA LEU A 101 -19.61 13.54 -3.05
C LEU A 101 -18.36 14.41 -2.91
N GLN A 102 -18.50 15.74 -2.94
CA GLN A 102 -17.39 16.66 -2.71
C GLN A 102 -16.84 16.54 -1.28
N ASN A 103 -17.73 16.48 -0.29
CA ASN A 103 -17.36 16.27 1.11
C ASN A 103 -16.68 14.91 1.32
N PHE A 104 -17.22 13.86 0.71
CA PHE A 104 -16.63 12.52 0.76
C PHE A 104 -15.22 12.50 0.14
N ASN A 105 -15.03 13.13 -1.01
CA ASN A 105 -13.73 13.22 -1.66
C ASN A 105 -12.72 14.02 -0.81
N SER A 106 -13.16 15.12 -0.20
CA SER A 106 -12.34 15.90 0.75
C SER A 106 -11.93 15.06 1.96
N ASN A 107 -12.87 14.34 2.56
CA ASN A 107 -12.61 13.43 3.68
C ASN A 107 -11.63 12.32 3.30
N LEU A 108 -11.80 11.71 2.13
CA LEU A 108 -10.90 10.67 1.63
C LEU A 108 -9.47 11.20 1.42
N SER A 109 -9.35 12.41 0.86
CA SER A 109 -8.06 13.09 0.70
C SER A 109 -7.39 13.37 2.05
N SER A 110 -8.17 13.80 3.05
CA SER A 110 -7.68 14.00 4.41
C SER A 110 -7.18 12.71 5.05
N VAL A 111 -7.97 11.62 4.97
CA VAL A 111 -7.57 10.30 5.47
C VAL A 111 -6.32 9.80 4.78
N ARG A 112 -6.20 9.99 3.45
CA ARG A 112 -4.99 9.63 2.70
C ARG A 112 -3.76 10.39 3.20
N LYS A 113 -3.88 11.70 3.47
CA LYS A 113 -2.79 12.50 4.05
C LYS A 113 -2.39 11.98 5.43
N HIS A 114 -3.35 11.68 6.30
CA HIS A 114 -3.06 11.10 7.62
C HIS A 114 -2.34 9.76 7.53
N PHE A 115 -2.75 8.89 6.60
CA PHE A 115 -2.08 7.62 6.37
C PHE A 115 -0.65 7.81 5.86
N GLN A 116 -0.44 8.76 4.94
CA GLN A 116 0.89 9.08 4.43
C GLN A 116 1.81 9.61 5.54
N THR A 117 1.34 10.55 6.37
CA THR A 117 2.11 11.02 7.53
C THR A 117 2.42 9.89 8.51
N SER A 118 1.46 9.00 8.79
CA SER A 118 1.70 7.83 9.65
C SER A 118 2.75 6.90 9.05
N ASN A 119 2.70 6.66 7.73
CA ASN A 119 3.68 5.85 7.04
C ASN A 119 5.08 6.46 7.12
N ASP A 120 5.20 7.76 6.87
CA ASP A 120 6.49 8.48 6.95
C ASP A 120 7.06 8.44 8.38
N LEU A 121 6.22 8.57 9.41
CA LEU A 121 6.63 8.40 10.81
C LEU A 121 7.15 6.99 11.10
N VAL A 122 6.48 5.96 10.58
CA VAL A 122 6.91 4.56 10.73
C VAL A 122 8.24 4.31 10.03
N VAL A 123 8.39 4.78 8.79
CA VAL A 123 9.65 4.67 8.03
C VAL A 123 10.80 5.33 8.78
N ASN A 124 10.62 6.59 9.21
CA ASN A 124 11.63 7.31 10.00
C ASN A 124 11.96 6.59 11.33
N SER A 125 10.95 5.97 11.97
CA SER A 125 11.17 5.20 13.20
C SER A 125 11.96 3.92 12.96
N LEU A 126 11.70 3.23 11.84
CA LEU A 126 12.43 2.03 11.43
C LEU A 126 13.89 2.35 11.07
N GLU A 127 14.14 3.45 10.36
CA GLU A 127 15.49 3.91 10.05
C GLU A 127 16.28 4.22 11.34
N LYS A 128 15.71 5.01 12.26
CA LYS A 128 16.33 5.27 13.57
C LYS A 128 16.56 4.00 14.37
N LYS A 129 15.62 3.05 14.32
CA LYS A 129 15.79 1.74 14.99
C LYS A 129 16.96 0.98 14.38
N GLN A 130 17.12 1.00 13.07
CA GLN A 130 18.25 0.35 12.40
C GLN A 130 19.57 0.99 12.81
N GLU A 131 19.68 2.32 12.80
CA GLU A 131 20.87 3.04 13.27
C GLU A 131 21.22 2.68 14.72
N LEU A 132 20.21 2.60 15.60
CA LEU A 132 20.41 2.21 16.99
C LEU A 132 20.87 0.75 17.14
N ILE A 133 20.38 -0.17 16.30
CA ILE A 133 20.83 -1.56 16.30
C ILE A 133 22.28 -1.66 15.85
N GLU A 134 22.68 -0.91 14.83
CA GLU A 134 24.06 -0.84 14.37
C GLU A 134 24.98 -0.29 15.47
N LEU A 135 24.58 0.81 16.11
CA LEU A 135 25.32 1.38 17.24
C LEU A 135 25.42 0.40 18.42
N LYS A 136 24.32 -0.26 18.79
CA LYS A 136 24.30 -1.27 19.86
C LYS A 136 25.23 -2.44 19.55
N THR A 137 25.27 -2.87 18.29
CA THR A 137 26.17 -3.94 17.85
C THR A 137 27.63 -3.51 17.96
N LYS A 138 27.96 -2.29 17.53
CA LYS A 138 29.30 -1.70 17.70
C LYS A 138 29.73 -1.64 19.17
N ILE A 139 28.87 -1.15 20.05
CA ILE A 139 29.15 -1.07 21.49
C ILE A 139 29.41 -2.48 22.06
N LYS A 140 28.58 -3.47 21.71
CA LYS A 140 28.80 -4.86 22.13
C LYS A 140 30.14 -5.42 21.65
N LEU A 141 30.53 -5.13 20.41
CA LEU A 141 31.84 -5.52 19.88
C LEU A 141 32.98 -4.85 20.65
N CYS A 142 32.86 -3.57 20.99
CA CYS A 142 33.85 -2.85 21.79
C CYS A 142 33.96 -3.41 23.23
N LEU A 143 32.84 -3.75 23.87
CA LEU A 143 32.83 -4.38 25.19
C LEU A 143 33.50 -5.75 25.14
N LEU A 144 33.13 -6.57 24.16
CA LEU A 144 33.73 -7.89 23.98
C LEU A 144 35.23 -7.80 23.67
N LEU A 145 35.65 -6.81 22.88
CA LEU A 145 37.06 -6.51 22.65
C LEU A 145 37.77 -6.16 23.97
N ASN A 146 37.18 -5.29 24.80
CA ASN A 146 37.73 -4.92 26.10
C ASN A 146 37.87 -6.14 27.04
N ASP A 147 36.89 -7.03 27.07
CA ASP A 147 36.97 -8.27 27.85
C ASP A 147 38.09 -9.18 27.35
N HIS A 148 38.26 -9.31 26.04
CA HIS A 148 39.39 -10.04 25.46
C HIS A 148 40.74 -9.39 25.78
N VAL A 149 40.83 -8.06 25.80
CA VAL A 149 42.06 -7.33 26.18
C VAL A 149 42.37 -7.58 27.65
N ASN A 150 41.39 -7.44 28.55
CA ASN A 150 41.58 -7.69 29.98
C ASN A 150 41.98 -9.14 30.24
N ASN A 151 41.33 -10.11 29.59
CA ASN A 151 41.71 -11.52 29.71
C ASN A 151 43.11 -11.79 29.17
N PHE A 152 43.50 -11.12 28.09
CA PHE A 152 44.85 -11.22 27.54
C PHE A 152 45.89 -10.66 28.51
N GLU A 153 45.68 -9.46 29.06
CA GLU A 153 46.57 -8.83 30.06
C GLU A 153 46.66 -9.68 31.33
N ASN A 154 45.52 -10.18 31.83
CA ASN A 154 45.49 -11.06 33.00
C ASN A 154 46.31 -12.34 32.77
N ILE A 155 46.16 -12.99 31.60
CA ILE A 155 46.94 -14.18 31.29
C ILE A 155 48.42 -13.83 31.11
N LEU A 156 48.74 -12.71 30.47
CA LEU A 156 50.12 -12.26 30.26
C LEU A 156 50.84 -12.02 31.60
N ASN A 157 50.16 -11.40 32.57
CA ASN A 157 50.69 -11.06 33.89
C ASN A 157 50.81 -12.26 34.86
N LEU A 158 50.32 -13.45 34.50
CA LEU A 158 50.54 -14.64 35.33
C LEU A 158 52.01 -15.07 35.26
N ASP A 159 52.69 -15.13 36.41
CA ASP A 159 54.10 -15.49 36.51
C ASP A 159 54.41 -16.87 35.91
N ASP A 160 55.42 -16.91 35.04
CA ASP A 160 55.82 -18.11 34.29
C ASP A 160 57.06 -18.81 34.86
N LEU A 161 57.65 -18.29 35.93
CA LEU A 161 58.97 -18.75 36.37
C LEU A 161 58.96 -20.11 37.08
N ASN A 162 57.79 -20.67 37.42
CA ASN A 162 57.65 -21.92 38.17
C ASN A 162 56.69 -22.96 37.56
N THR A 163 56.22 -22.75 36.33
CA THR A 163 55.11 -23.53 35.76
C THR A 163 55.58 -24.64 34.82
N GLU A 164 55.03 -25.86 34.96
CA GLU A 164 55.33 -27.01 34.10
C GLU A 164 55.23 -26.66 32.60
N ASN A 165 56.16 -27.16 31.78
CA ASN A 165 56.24 -26.85 30.34
C ASN A 165 54.92 -27.08 29.57
N VAL A 166 54.09 -28.03 29.99
CA VAL A 166 52.77 -28.30 29.40
C VAL A 166 51.79 -27.14 29.61
N LYS A 167 51.83 -26.50 30.79
CA LYS A 167 50.98 -25.35 31.12
C LYS A 167 51.41 -24.10 30.34
N LEU A 168 52.72 -23.92 30.11
CA LEU A 168 53.27 -22.84 29.27
C LEU A 168 52.80 -22.96 27.81
N VAL A 169 52.86 -24.17 27.25
CA VAL A 169 52.33 -24.49 25.91
C VAL A 169 50.83 -24.15 25.80
N THR A 170 50.02 -24.54 26.80
CA THR A 170 48.59 -24.21 26.80
C THR A 170 48.34 -22.72 26.93
N LYS A 171 49.14 -22.00 27.73
CA LYS A 171 49.08 -20.54 27.90
C LYS A 171 49.42 -19.81 26.61
N LEU A 172 50.45 -20.25 25.89
CA LEU A 172 50.84 -19.69 24.60
C LEU A 172 49.75 -19.89 23.54
N LYS A 173 49.09 -21.06 23.51
CA LYS A 173 47.95 -21.32 22.62
C LYS A 173 46.74 -20.43 22.94
N THR A 174 46.39 -20.26 24.22
CA THR A 174 45.28 -19.39 24.61
C THR A 174 45.58 -17.92 24.31
N LEU A 175 46.79 -17.44 24.59
CA LEU A 175 47.24 -16.09 24.23
C LEU A 175 47.20 -15.86 22.71
N THR A 176 47.65 -16.83 21.91
CA THR A 176 47.61 -16.73 20.45
C THR A 176 46.18 -16.70 19.91
N ALA A 177 45.29 -17.53 20.47
CA ALA A 177 43.87 -17.51 20.12
C ALA A 177 43.21 -16.15 20.47
N LEU A 178 43.52 -15.59 21.64
CA LEU A 178 43.07 -14.26 22.05
C LEU A 178 43.66 -13.15 21.17
N TYR A 179 44.94 -13.22 20.80
CA TYR A 179 45.56 -12.28 19.87
C TYR A 179 44.85 -12.25 18.50
N LEU A 180 44.51 -13.43 17.98
CA LEU A 180 43.77 -13.57 16.73
C LEU A 180 42.34 -13.06 16.85
N SER A 181 41.66 -13.36 17.96
CA SER A 181 40.30 -12.87 18.21
C SER A 181 40.29 -11.35 18.33
N LEU A 182 41.22 -10.76 19.08
CA LEU A 182 41.42 -9.31 19.22
C LEU A 182 41.67 -8.65 17.86
N SER A 183 42.54 -9.24 17.04
CA SER A 183 42.85 -8.71 15.71
C SER A 183 41.63 -8.77 14.78
N LYS A 184 40.83 -9.84 14.85
CA LYS A 184 39.58 -9.98 14.07
C LYS A 184 38.51 -9.00 14.53
N LEU A 185 38.31 -8.86 15.84
CA LEU A 185 37.34 -7.95 16.43
C LEU A 185 37.67 -6.49 16.12
N PHE A 186 38.95 -6.13 16.22
CA PHE A 186 39.41 -4.81 15.81
C PHE A 186 39.13 -4.54 14.33
N ALA A 187 39.43 -5.50 13.44
CA ALA A 187 39.12 -5.36 12.02
C ALA A 187 37.62 -5.18 11.74
N LEU A 188 36.75 -5.90 12.45
CA LEU A 188 35.28 -5.75 12.34
C LEU A 188 34.77 -4.40 12.83
N ILE A 189 35.42 -3.81 13.83
CA ILE A 189 35.09 -2.46 14.32
C ILE A 189 35.54 -1.40 13.31
N THR A 190 36.70 -1.61 12.65
CA THR A 190 37.28 -0.66 11.69
C THR A 190 36.71 -0.75 10.27
N SER A 191 36.17 -1.90 9.84
CA SER A 191 35.73 -2.09 8.45
C SER A 191 34.46 -1.31 8.06
N ASN A 192 33.68 -0.83 9.04
CA ASN A 192 32.37 -0.18 8.82
C ASN A 192 32.38 1.33 9.15
N GLU A 193 33.53 1.99 9.12
CA GLU A 193 33.63 3.42 9.47
C GLU A 193 33.19 4.33 8.32
N ARG A 194 31.93 4.79 8.38
CA ARG A 194 31.49 6.05 7.76
C ARG A 194 31.47 7.13 8.85
N ASP A 195 32.52 7.96 8.83
CA ASP A 195 32.61 9.36 9.26
C ASP A 195 32.76 9.81 10.72
N ASN A 196 32.30 9.14 11.80
CA ASN A 196 32.43 9.75 13.15
C ASN A 196 32.94 8.87 14.31
N SER A 197 32.98 7.54 14.17
CA SER A 197 33.61 6.63 15.17
C SER A 197 35.15 6.66 15.15
N VAL A 198 35.70 7.28 14.11
CA VAL A 198 37.11 7.30 13.73
C VAL A 198 38.00 7.81 14.86
N ALA A 199 37.56 8.79 15.66
CA ALA A 199 38.40 9.40 16.69
C ALA A 199 38.64 8.48 17.90
N PHE A 200 37.59 7.88 18.49
CA PHE A 200 37.76 6.97 19.62
C PHE A 200 38.46 5.66 19.19
N VAL A 201 38.06 5.11 18.05
CA VAL A 201 38.61 3.86 17.52
C VAL A 201 40.08 4.03 17.13
N ASN A 202 40.44 5.09 16.39
CA ASN A 202 41.83 5.28 15.97
C ASN A 202 42.74 5.90 17.03
N LYS A 203 42.23 6.72 17.95
CA LYS A 203 43.07 7.35 18.98
C LYS A 203 43.27 6.46 20.21
N ASN A 204 42.21 5.78 20.68
CA ASN A 204 42.28 5.02 21.93
C ASN A 204 42.39 3.51 21.67
N LEU A 205 41.46 2.92 20.91
CA LEU A 205 41.45 1.46 20.71
C LEU A 205 42.66 0.98 19.90
N LYS A 206 42.98 1.66 18.80
CA LYS A 206 44.14 1.30 17.97
C LYS A 206 45.45 1.40 18.74
N VAL A 207 45.65 2.46 19.54
CA VAL A 207 46.86 2.65 20.35
C VAL A 207 46.97 1.55 21.41
N LYS A 208 45.88 1.26 22.13
CA LYS A 208 45.88 0.20 23.15
C LYS A 208 46.13 -1.18 22.55
N ILE A 209 45.50 -1.51 21.41
CA ILE A 209 45.75 -2.78 20.72
C ILE A 209 47.18 -2.85 20.21
N MET A 210 47.72 -1.78 19.63
CA MET A 210 49.12 -1.75 19.19
C MET A 210 50.10 -1.93 20.36
N SER A 211 49.83 -1.31 21.52
CA SER A 211 50.60 -1.54 22.75
C SER A 211 50.56 -3.01 23.16
N LEU A 212 49.37 -3.61 23.18
CA LEU A 212 49.19 -5.01 23.56
C LEU A 212 49.89 -5.98 22.60
N LYS A 213 49.85 -5.68 21.28
CA LYS A 213 50.59 -6.43 20.28
C LYS A 213 52.10 -6.34 20.51
N PHE A 214 52.58 -5.18 20.92
CA PHE A 214 53.99 -4.97 21.25
C PHE A 214 54.38 -5.67 22.56
N GLU A 215 53.55 -5.62 23.60
CA GLU A 215 53.75 -6.33 24.87
C GLU A 215 53.77 -7.84 24.66
N PHE A 216 52.86 -8.39 23.85
CA PHE A 216 52.88 -9.81 23.49
C PHE A 216 54.17 -10.19 22.78
N LYS A 217 54.62 -9.36 21.83
CA LYS A 217 55.89 -9.58 21.13
C LYS A 217 57.07 -9.56 22.12
N GLY A 218 57.12 -8.57 23.00
CA GLY A 218 58.16 -8.47 24.03
C GLY A 218 58.19 -9.69 24.95
N TYR A 219 57.03 -10.19 25.34
CA TYR A 219 56.90 -11.43 26.11
C TYR A 219 57.42 -12.66 25.36
N LEU A 220 57.09 -12.79 24.07
CA LEU A 220 57.63 -13.89 23.24
C LEU A 220 59.16 -13.79 23.10
N ASP A 221 59.70 -12.57 22.95
CA ASP A 221 61.13 -12.31 22.80
C ASP A 221 61.88 -12.64 24.12
N GLU A 222 61.31 -12.27 25.27
CA GLU A 222 61.83 -12.60 26.61
C GLU A 222 61.80 -14.11 26.87
N MET A 223 60.69 -14.77 26.52
CA MET A 223 60.58 -16.24 26.60
C MET A 223 61.65 -16.91 25.75
N LEU A 224 61.78 -16.53 24.47
CA LEU A 224 62.78 -17.08 23.56
C LEU A 224 64.22 -16.89 24.10
N THR A 225 64.51 -15.73 24.68
CA THR A 225 65.82 -15.44 25.28
C THR A 225 66.07 -16.28 26.54
N SER A 226 65.06 -16.47 27.39
CA SER A 226 65.14 -17.29 28.60
C SER A 226 65.31 -18.79 28.30
N PHE A 227 64.66 -19.30 27.25
CA PHE A 227 64.83 -20.69 26.81
C PHE A 227 66.19 -20.92 26.14
N LYS A 228 66.71 -19.92 25.44
CA LYS A 228 68.06 -19.94 24.86
C LYS A 228 69.16 -19.93 25.92
N SER A 229 69.05 -19.10 26.96
CA SER A 229 70.04 -19.00 28.04
C SER A 229 70.09 -20.25 28.91
N LYS A 230 68.94 -20.90 29.14
CA LYS A 230 68.87 -22.13 29.95
C LYS A 230 69.32 -23.41 29.21
N ARG A 231 69.68 -23.36 27.91
CA ARG A 231 70.04 -24.53 27.07
C ARG A 231 69.08 -25.72 27.23
N ILE A 232 67.79 -25.46 27.45
CA ILE A 232 66.83 -26.55 27.70
C ILE A 232 66.37 -27.10 26.35
N SER A 233 66.47 -28.41 26.21
CA SER A 233 66.08 -29.22 25.05
C SER A 233 64.55 -29.27 24.83
N ASN A 234 63.89 -28.12 24.81
CA ASN A 234 62.44 -28.00 24.70
C ASN A 234 62.04 -27.74 23.25
N GLN A 235 62.33 -28.69 22.36
CA GLN A 235 61.97 -28.63 20.94
C GLN A 235 60.48 -28.30 20.74
N ASN A 236 59.60 -28.83 21.59
CA ASN A 236 58.15 -28.60 21.49
C ASN A 236 57.75 -27.14 21.77
N VAL A 237 58.34 -26.50 22.80
CA VAL A 237 58.05 -25.09 23.13
C VAL A 237 58.63 -24.16 22.09
N ILE A 238 59.83 -24.47 21.58
CA ILE A 238 60.48 -23.69 20.51
C ILE A 238 59.70 -23.79 19.19
N LEU A 239 59.17 -24.97 18.85
CA LEU A 239 58.32 -25.17 17.67
C LEU A 239 56.97 -24.44 17.80
N GLU A 240 56.39 -24.42 19.00
CA GLU A 240 55.18 -23.64 19.25
C GLU A 240 55.44 -22.14 19.20
N LEU A 241 56.54 -21.65 19.78
CA LEU A 241 56.97 -20.27 19.61
C LEU A 241 57.15 -19.93 18.12
N LEU A 242 57.86 -20.76 17.35
CA LEU A 242 58.02 -20.56 15.91
C LEU A 242 56.65 -20.47 15.18
N ASN A 243 55.70 -21.34 15.52
CA ASN A 243 54.36 -21.28 14.96
C ASN A 243 53.64 -19.98 15.33
N ILE A 244 53.83 -19.48 16.55
CA ILE A 244 53.23 -18.21 17.01
C ILE A 244 53.89 -17.01 16.31
N TYR A 245 55.22 -17.00 16.16
CA TYR A 245 55.93 -15.99 15.38
C TYR A 245 55.52 -15.99 13.90
N LYS A 246 55.24 -17.17 13.34
CA LYS A 246 54.66 -17.30 12.00
C LYS A 246 53.24 -16.73 11.91
N ILE A 247 52.37 -17.05 12.87
CA ILE A 247 50.98 -16.57 12.91
C ILE A 247 50.91 -15.05 13.13
N THR A 248 51.84 -14.49 13.92
CA THR A 248 51.92 -13.05 14.20
C THR A 248 52.67 -12.26 13.13
N GLY A 249 53.31 -12.94 12.17
CA GLY A 249 54.05 -12.30 11.07
C GLY A 249 55.46 -11.80 11.44
N HIS A 250 56.00 -12.23 12.58
CA HIS A 250 57.30 -11.82 13.13
C HIS A 250 58.42 -12.86 12.89
N GLU A 251 58.36 -13.66 11.82
CA GLU A 251 59.31 -14.74 11.52
C GLU A 251 60.79 -14.28 11.50
N ARG A 252 61.04 -13.05 11.04
CA ARG A 252 62.39 -12.47 10.95
C ARG A 252 62.99 -12.18 12.32
N ASP A 253 62.16 -11.79 13.29
CA ASP A 253 62.58 -11.45 14.64
C ASP A 253 62.95 -12.72 15.42
N PHE A 254 62.19 -13.80 15.23
CA PHE A 254 62.53 -15.13 15.75
C PHE A 254 63.90 -15.61 15.25
N ILE A 255 64.15 -15.50 13.94
CA ILE A 255 65.43 -15.90 13.33
C ILE A 255 66.57 -15.02 13.85
N ALA A 256 66.36 -13.71 14.01
CA ALA A 256 67.36 -12.79 14.55
C ALA A 256 67.74 -13.13 16.00
N ILE A 257 66.77 -13.44 16.87
CA ILE A 257 67.01 -13.80 18.27
C ILE A 257 67.68 -15.18 18.37
N MET A 258 67.31 -16.14 17.53
CA MET A 258 67.97 -17.46 17.46
C MET A 258 69.42 -17.36 16.95
N ASN A 259 69.66 -16.52 15.92
CA ASN A 259 70.98 -16.35 15.29
C ASN A 259 71.91 -15.36 16.02
N ALA A 260 71.39 -14.49 16.90
CA ALA A 260 72.23 -13.68 17.78
C ALA A 260 73.16 -14.62 18.55
N LYS A 261 74.48 -14.41 18.55
CA LYS A 261 75.37 -15.29 19.33
C LYS A 261 74.96 -15.25 20.81
N SER A 262 75.04 -16.39 21.49
CA SER A 262 75.10 -16.40 22.95
C SER A 262 76.32 -15.57 23.35
N SER A 263 76.11 -14.30 23.71
CA SER A 263 77.11 -13.53 24.42
C SER A 263 77.27 -14.19 25.78
N SER A 264 78.22 -15.12 25.83
CA SER A 264 78.83 -15.60 27.05
C SER A 264 79.44 -14.37 27.74
N ILE A 265 78.93 -14.04 28.93
CA ILE A 265 79.65 -13.70 30.16
C ILE A 265 78.63 -13.88 31.29
#